data_AF-A0A850T323-F1
#
_entry.id   AF-A0A850T323-F1
#
_cell.length_a   1.000
_cell.length_b   1.000
_cell.length_c   1.000
_cell.angle_alpha   90.00
_cell.angle_beta   90.00
_cell.angle_gamma   90.00
#
_symmetry.space_group_name_H-M   'P 1'
#
loop_
_entity.id
_entity.type
_entity.pdbx_description
1 polymer ?
#
loop_
_entity_poly.entity_id
_entity_poly.type
_entity_poly.pdbx_seq_one_letter_code
_entity_poly.pdbx_strand_id
1 'polypeptide(L)'
;MRAPFLRVSASLSALVIALAGSASADTAGGIVIDGSATIGVSGQTTTINQSTDKAIIEWQSFNVAGNEKVDFVQPSRVSITLNRILGGGPSMIDGQIDANGRVFIINGDGVVFGAGAKIDASGLLAASTDIANANFMSGNFVFDQPGSPAAVVVNHGTIDVRESGMIAFVAPKVQNSGVLKAFRGKAALGSGEAFTLDFFGDQLIVFAAGSAPGIKSGEILVDGEIRAESGIILLTATTARDFVDTVINVEADLVARSASRQGGKIILAGGDQSLINVAAALDASGTPGGSISVTGGKIDVAASAELLTDAKTGLADGGDIVVHSRVETKFAGLASSEPGASNGVGGDIALGSDGVLIFTGTARAGTPPRAGVITLNGQEDDDGGAGGGSGGGSGGGSGGGSGPPIIIPGPPVKEEASDSLTEVVGEAGKVYEGSETYSDPPEFGGKVLIGGATAFDFSAEEDGGSGAGDAQLLCMHGLSAAACGSGDGG
;
A
#
# COMPACT_ATOMS: atom_id res chain seq x y z
N MET A 1 60.85 51.24 53.81
CA MET A 1 59.43 51.63 53.64
C MET A 1 59.03 51.36 52.19
N ARG A 2 57.83 50.80 52.00
CA ARG A 2 57.31 50.16 50.78
C ARG A 2 57.06 51.13 49.62
N ALA A 3 57.38 50.72 48.39
CA ALA A 3 56.69 51.06 47.12
C ALA A 3 57.32 50.28 45.95
N PRO A 4 56.69 50.15 44.77
CA PRO A 4 55.37 49.57 44.48
C PRO A 4 55.46 48.41 43.45
N PHE A 5 54.44 47.54 43.43
CA PHE A 5 54.30 46.49 42.42
C PHE A 5 53.81 47.06 41.09
N LEU A 6 54.60 46.93 40.03
CA LEU A 6 54.20 47.18 38.65
C LEU A 6 53.75 45.85 38.02
N ARG A 7 52.46 45.73 37.70
CA ARG A 7 51.90 44.57 36.98
C ARG A 7 52.21 44.72 35.49
N VAL A 8 53.06 43.85 34.96
CA VAL A 8 53.24 43.67 33.51
C VAL A 8 52.27 42.59 33.06
N SER A 9 51.19 42.99 32.39
CA SER A 9 50.30 42.07 31.68
C SER A 9 50.94 41.72 30.34
N ALA A 10 51.48 40.51 30.22
CA ALA A 10 51.93 39.95 28.96
C ALA A 10 50.77 39.20 28.29
N SER A 11 50.26 39.78 27.20
CA SER A 11 49.29 39.18 26.30
C SER A 11 49.95 38.04 25.51
N LEU A 12 49.42 36.82 25.62
CA LEU A 12 49.80 35.70 24.75
C LEU A 12 48.58 35.28 23.92
N SER A 13 48.47 35.84 22.72
CA SER A 13 47.54 35.38 21.68
C SER A 13 47.98 34.00 21.19
N ALA A 14 47.20 32.97 21.46
CA ALA A 14 47.31 31.68 20.79
C ALA A 14 46.43 31.72 19.53
N LEU A 15 47.08 31.90 18.37
CA LEU A 15 46.46 31.75 17.06
C LEU A 15 46.23 30.25 16.80
N VAL A 16 45.00 29.78 17.03
CA VAL A 16 44.56 28.44 16.63
C VAL A 16 44.31 28.48 15.12
N ILE A 17 45.27 27.99 14.35
CA ILE A 17 45.08 27.69 12.93
C ILE A 17 44.27 26.40 12.86
N ALA A 18 42.96 26.53 12.76
CA ALA A 18 42.10 25.42 12.38
C ALA A 18 42.43 25.07 10.92
N LEU A 19 43.14 23.96 10.71
CA LEU A 19 43.16 23.32 9.41
C LEU A 19 41.75 22.80 9.15
N ALA A 20 40.96 23.57 8.42
CA ALA A 20 39.77 23.06 7.76
C ALA A 20 40.25 22.03 6.72
N GLY A 21 40.29 20.76 7.13
CA GLY A 21 40.34 19.66 6.18
C GLY A 21 39.10 19.80 5.31
N SER A 22 39.29 20.06 4.02
CA SER A 22 38.23 19.88 3.04
C SER A 22 37.82 18.41 3.13
N ALA A 23 36.64 18.15 3.69
CA ALA A 23 35.98 16.87 3.49
C ALA A 23 35.80 16.75 1.98
N SER A 24 36.65 15.93 1.36
CA SER A 24 36.47 15.50 -0.01
C SER A 24 35.19 14.68 -0.03
N ALA A 25 34.31 14.95 -0.99
CA ALA A 25 33.11 14.16 -1.18
C ALA A 25 33.47 12.67 -1.22
N ASP A 26 32.77 11.85 -0.41
CA ASP A 26 32.93 10.40 -0.37
C ASP A 26 32.39 9.74 -1.66
N THR A 27 31.73 10.52 -2.52
CA THR A 27 31.33 10.20 -3.91
C THR A 27 32.44 10.45 -4.94
N ALA A 28 33.70 10.58 -4.54
CA ALA A 28 34.82 10.82 -5.48
C ALA A 28 35.46 9.54 -6.05
N GLY A 29 35.06 8.35 -5.58
CA GLY A 29 35.74 7.07 -5.85
C GLY A 29 35.06 6.11 -6.84
N GLY A 30 34.08 6.58 -7.60
CA GLY A 30 33.28 5.71 -8.48
C GLY A 30 34.07 5.15 -9.66
N ILE A 31 33.83 3.89 -10.00
CA ILE A 31 34.44 3.21 -11.13
C ILE A 31 33.34 2.84 -12.11
N VAL A 32 33.42 3.38 -13.34
CA VAL A 32 32.49 3.01 -14.41
C VAL A 32 32.92 1.66 -14.96
N ILE A 33 32.06 0.65 -14.81
CA ILE A 33 32.34 -0.73 -15.21
C ILE A 33 31.59 -1.17 -16.47
N ASP A 34 30.47 -0.51 -16.79
CA ASP A 34 29.69 -0.73 -18.01
C ASP A 34 29.07 0.58 -18.51
N GLY A 35 28.88 0.70 -19.83
CA GLY A 35 28.49 1.95 -20.48
C GLY A 35 29.62 2.97 -20.51
N SER A 36 29.28 4.26 -20.60
CA SER A 36 30.27 5.34 -20.56
C SER A 36 29.75 6.54 -19.78
N ALA A 37 30.49 6.90 -18.73
CA ALA A 37 30.31 8.12 -17.96
C ALA A 37 31.66 8.65 -17.50
N THR A 38 31.73 9.95 -17.19
CA THR A 38 32.87 10.55 -16.49
C THR A 38 32.39 11.16 -15.18
N ILE A 39 33.22 11.07 -14.15
CA ILE A 39 32.93 11.58 -12.81
C ILE A 39 33.90 12.73 -12.55
N GLY A 40 33.37 13.92 -12.33
CA GLY A 40 34.14 15.12 -12.01
C GLY A 40 33.67 15.71 -10.70
N VAL A 41 34.61 16.15 -9.86
CA VAL A 41 34.31 16.82 -8.59
C VAL A 41 34.80 18.26 -8.66
N SER A 42 33.92 19.22 -8.33
CA SER A 42 34.24 20.63 -8.23
C SER A 42 33.60 21.23 -6.98
N GLY A 43 34.43 21.57 -5.99
CA GLY A 43 33.93 22.01 -4.68
C GLY A 43 33.12 20.90 -4.01
N GLN A 44 31.86 21.19 -3.69
CA GLN A 44 30.91 20.26 -3.04
C GLN A 44 29.97 19.58 -4.05
N THR A 45 30.24 19.73 -5.34
CA THR A 45 29.43 19.15 -6.41
C THR A 45 30.19 18.05 -7.10
N THR A 46 29.59 16.85 -7.14
CA THR A 46 30.02 15.75 -8.00
C THR A 46 29.14 15.72 -9.25
N THR A 47 29.73 15.85 -10.43
CA THR A 47 29.00 15.76 -11.71
C THR A 47 29.34 14.46 -12.42
N ILE A 48 28.32 13.69 -12.76
CA ILE A 48 28.41 12.44 -13.50
C ILE A 48 27.88 12.70 -14.91
N ASN A 49 28.80 12.82 -15.88
CA ASN A 49 28.46 13.04 -17.28
C ASN A 49 28.40 11.69 -18.01
N GLN A 50 27.20 11.17 -18.18
CA GLN A 50 26.93 9.91 -18.88
C GLN A 50 26.70 10.16 -20.38
N SER A 51 27.33 9.35 -21.23
CA SER A 51 27.23 9.45 -22.69
C SER A 51 26.48 8.29 -23.36
N THR A 52 26.24 7.20 -22.63
CA THR A 52 25.43 6.05 -23.09
C THR A 52 24.04 6.04 -22.44
N ASP A 53 23.07 5.33 -23.01
CA ASP A 53 21.72 5.26 -22.42
C ASP A 53 21.67 4.57 -21.06
N LYS A 54 22.57 3.61 -20.84
CA LYS A 54 22.77 2.96 -19.54
C LYS A 54 24.25 3.01 -19.17
N ALA A 55 24.54 3.21 -17.88
CA ALA A 55 25.87 3.05 -17.32
C ALA A 55 25.78 2.43 -15.92
N ILE A 56 26.79 1.65 -15.55
CA ILE A 56 26.95 1.09 -14.21
C ILE A 56 28.21 1.70 -13.59
N ILE A 57 28.04 2.27 -12.40
CA ILE A 57 29.11 2.84 -11.60
C ILE A 57 29.16 2.08 -10.28
N GLU A 58 30.30 1.48 -9.99
CA GLU A 58 30.58 0.85 -8.71
C GLU A 58 31.27 1.82 -7.76
N TRP A 59 30.84 1.78 -6.51
CA TRP A 59 31.25 2.69 -5.45
C TRP A 59 31.68 1.89 -4.23
N GLN A 60 32.79 2.27 -3.59
CA GLN A 60 33.09 1.75 -2.26
C GLN A 60 32.14 2.33 -1.20
N SER A 61 31.74 3.58 -1.40
CA SER A 61 30.79 4.34 -0.57
C SER A 61 30.09 5.33 -1.49
N PHE A 62 28.79 5.56 -1.25
CA PHE A 62 28.02 6.59 -1.94
C PHE A 62 27.17 7.31 -0.89
N ASN A 63 27.71 8.42 -0.40
CA ASN A 63 27.11 9.29 0.61
C ASN A 63 27.07 10.72 0.08
N VAL A 64 26.01 11.47 0.38
CA VAL A 64 25.88 12.88 -0.05
C VAL A 64 25.58 13.71 1.19
N ALA A 65 26.56 14.44 1.71
CA ALA A 65 26.36 15.27 2.90
C ALA A 65 25.39 16.44 2.62
N GLY A 66 24.80 17.02 3.66
CA GLY A 66 23.74 18.04 3.51
C GLY A 66 24.10 19.31 2.71
N ASN A 67 25.39 19.62 2.59
CA ASN A 67 25.95 20.72 1.80
C ASN A 67 26.48 20.29 0.43
N GLU A 68 26.37 19.01 0.08
CA GLU A 68 26.85 18.43 -1.16
C GLU A 68 25.72 18.23 -2.18
N LYS A 69 26.14 18.14 -3.45
CA LYS A 69 25.26 17.87 -4.57
C LYS A 69 25.89 16.82 -5.48
N VAL A 70 25.08 15.86 -5.94
CA VAL A 70 25.41 14.99 -7.08
C VAL A 70 24.53 15.37 -8.26
N ASP A 71 25.14 15.63 -9.40
CA ASP A 71 24.47 16.05 -10.63
C ASP A 71 24.69 15.01 -11.74
N PHE A 72 23.64 14.30 -12.13
CA PHE A 72 23.66 13.32 -13.21
C PHE A 72 23.22 13.99 -14.51
N VAL A 73 24.18 14.16 -15.42
CA VAL A 73 23.96 14.65 -16.79
C VAL A 73 23.95 13.45 -17.73
N GLN A 74 22.75 13.02 -18.09
CA GLN A 74 22.48 11.81 -18.88
C GLN A 74 21.96 12.16 -20.29
N PRO A 75 22.06 11.26 -21.29
CA PRO A 75 21.66 11.58 -22.66
C PRO A 75 20.17 11.95 -22.84
N SER A 76 19.28 11.37 -22.02
CA SER A 76 17.84 11.59 -22.10
C SER A 76 17.13 11.32 -20.77
N ARG A 77 15.84 11.69 -20.69
CA ARG A 77 14.99 11.41 -19.53
C ARG A 77 14.77 9.93 -19.22
N VAL A 78 15.01 9.06 -20.21
CA VAL A 78 14.85 7.60 -20.07
C VAL A 78 16.18 6.88 -19.85
N SER A 79 17.31 7.59 -19.96
CA SER A 79 18.63 7.05 -19.67
C SER A 79 18.76 6.75 -18.18
N ILE A 80 19.54 5.73 -17.84
CA ILE A 80 19.63 5.19 -16.47
C ILE A 80 21.10 5.12 -16.04
N THR A 81 21.39 5.60 -14.85
CA THR A 81 22.67 5.35 -14.16
C THR A 81 22.41 4.40 -13.00
N LEU A 82 23.05 3.24 -12.99
CA LEU A 82 23.05 2.34 -11.83
C LEU A 82 24.27 2.63 -10.98
N ASN A 83 24.04 3.07 -9.74
CA ASN A 83 25.05 3.24 -8.72
C ASN A 83 25.01 2.02 -7.81
N ARG A 84 26.02 1.17 -7.89
CA ARG A 84 26.16 -0.02 -7.05
C ARG A 84 27.19 0.24 -5.95
N ILE A 85 26.80 0.05 -4.70
CA ILE A 85 27.68 0.25 -3.54
C ILE A 85 28.18 -1.12 -3.07
N LEU A 86 29.50 -1.28 -2.99
CA LEU A 86 30.20 -2.52 -2.63
C LEU A 86 30.76 -2.53 -1.19
N GLY A 87 30.83 -1.36 -0.54
CA GLY A 87 31.33 -1.25 0.83
C GLY A 87 30.31 -1.60 1.90
N GLY A 88 30.79 -1.78 3.15
CA GLY A 88 30.03 -2.37 4.26
C GLY A 88 29.24 -1.37 5.12
N GLY A 89 28.46 -0.49 4.51
CA GLY A 89 27.55 0.38 5.25
C GLY A 89 26.45 1.00 4.37
N PRO A 90 25.34 1.45 4.99
CA PRO A 90 24.23 2.06 4.27
C PRO A 90 24.65 3.37 3.62
N SER A 91 23.99 3.73 2.52
CA SER A 91 24.15 5.01 1.86
C SER A 91 23.40 6.10 2.62
N MET A 92 24.10 7.14 3.06
CA MET A 92 23.54 8.30 3.74
C MET A 92 23.45 9.47 2.76
N ILE A 93 22.23 9.83 2.37
CA ILE A 93 21.93 10.88 1.41
C ILE A 93 21.23 12.02 2.15
N ASP A 94 22.00 12.98 2.65
CA ASP A 94 21.51 14.16 3.37
C ASP A 94 21.42 15.41 2.48
N GLY A 95 22.11 15.41 1.34
CA GLY A 95 22.21 16.54 0.41
C GLY A 95 21.32 16.44 -0.83
N GLN A 96 21.82 16.96 -1.95
CA GLN A 96 21.05 17.10 -3.19
C GLN A 96 21.46 16.05 -4.23
N ILE A 97 20.47 15.45 -4.90
CA ILE A 97 20.69 14.66 -6.12
C ILE A 97 19.81 15.24 -7.21
N ASP A 98 20.43 15.78 -8.26
CA ASP A 98 19.74 16.24 -9.46
C ASP A 98 20.09 15.31 -10.63
N ALA A 99 19.10 14.91 -11.42
CA ALA A 99 19.28 14.03 -12.56
C ALA A 99 18.28 14.32 -13.67
N ASN A 100 18.74 14.65 -14.88
CA ASN A 100 17.80 14.81 -15.99
C ASN A 100 17.23 13.45 -16.47
N GLY A 101 17.88 12.34 -16.17
CA GLY A 101 17.41 10.97 -16.41
C GLY A 101 17.05 10.22 -15.12
N ARG A 102 17.23 8.91 -15.12
CA ARG A 102 16.87 8.02 -14.00
C ARG A 102 18.11 7.59 -13.24
N VAL A 103 17.98 7.48 -11.92
CA VAL A 103 19.06 7.09 -11.00
C VAL A 103 18.63 5.86 -10.22
N PHE A 104 19.41 4.78 -10.30
CA PHE A 104 19.26 3.63 -9.41
C PHE A 104 20.39 3.66 -8.38
N ILE A 105 20.05 3.46 -7.11
CA ILE A 105 20.97 3.36 -5.99
C ILE A 105 20.77 1.98 -5.37
N ILE A 106 21.76 1.12 -5.54
CA ILE A 106 21.75 -0.26 -5.08
C ILE A 106 22.80 -0.41 -3.98
N ASN A 107 22.35 -0.59 -2.75
CA ASN A 107 23.23 -0.80 -1.60
C ASN A 107 22.68 -1.93 -0.74
N GLY A 108 23.43 -3.04 -0.68
CA GLY A 108 23.06 -4.22 0.10
C GLY A 108 22.86 -3.97 1.59
N ASP A 109 23.43 -2.90 2.15
CA ASP A 109 23.27 -2.51 3.55
C ASP A 109 22.12 -1.49 3.77
N GLY A 110 21.53 -0.95 2.70
CA GLY A 110 20.41 -0.02 2.74
C GLY A 110 20.73 1.40 2.27
N VAL A 111 19.69 2.23 2.19
CA VAL A 111 19.75 3.62 1.73
C VAL A 111 18.89 4.49 2.63
N VAL A 112 19.45 5.58 3.15
CA VAL A 112 18.77 6.53 4.02
C VAL A 112 18.84 7.92 3.38
N PHE A 113 17.68 8.49 3.06
CA PHE A 113 17.54 9.88 2.67
C PHE A 113 17.21 10.70 3.92
N GLY A 114 18.14 11.55 4.37
CA GLY A 114 17.98 12.39 5.56
C GLY A 114 16.95 13.50 5.37
N ALA A 115 16.57 14.17 6.46
CA ALA A 115 15.53 15.21 6.44
C ALA A 115 15.86 16.43 5.57
N GLY A 116 17.15 16.69 5.34
CA GLY A 116 17.62 17.75 4.44
C GLY A 116 17.68 17.34 2.96
N ALA A 117 17.48 16.05 2.66
CA ALA A 117 17.70 15.50 1.34
C ALA A 117 16.68 16.02 0.33
N LYS A 118 17.17 16.38 -0.86
CA LYS A 118 16.34 16.81 -1.99
C LYS A 118 16.76 16.08 -3.25
N ILE A 119 15.85 15.31 -3.81
CA ILE A 119 16.13 14.50 -4.99
C ILE A 119 15.17 14.97 -6.10
N ASP A 120 15.73 15.43 -7.21
CA ASP A 120 15.01 15.80 -8.43
C ASP A 120 15.53 14.93 -9.58
N ALA A 121 14.71 13.97 -10.05
CA ALA A 121 15.10 13.02 -11.08
C ALA A 121 13.97 12.75 -12.09
N SER A 122 14.27 12.17 -13.25
CA SER A 122 13.20 11.57 -14.09
C SER A 122 12.71 10.22 -13.56
N GLY A 123 13.43 9.63 -12.62
CA GLY A 123 13.02 8.45 -11.87
C GLY A 123 14.09 8.02 -10.88
N LEU A 124 13.67 7.41 -9.78
CA LEU A 124 14.54 6.94 -8.71
C LEU A 124 14.17 5.50 -8.35
N LEU A 125 15.18 4.63 -8.26
CA LEU A 125 15.10 3.36 -7.57
C LEU A 125 16.13 3.38 -6.44
N ALA A 126 15.71 3.07 -5.21
CA ALA A 126 16.62 2.76 -4.11
C ALA A 126 16.31 1.35 -3.63
N ALA A 127 17.30 0.45 -3.68
CA ALA A 127 17.07 -0.94 -3.32
C ALA A 127 18.26 -1.58 -2.62
N SER A 128 17.97 -2.60 -1.81
CA SER A 128 19.00 -3.47 -1.21
C SER A 128 19.28 -4.74 -2.01
N THR A 129 18.43 -5.08 -2.97
CA THR A 129 18.62 -6.24 -3.86
C THR A 129 19.29 -5.76 -5.15
N ASP A 130 20.38 -6.42 -5.53
CA ASP A 130 21.17 -6.12 -6.71
C ASP A 130 20.68 -6.90 -7.95
N ILE A 131 21.21 -6.49 -9.11
CA ILE A 131 20.89 -6.97 -10.44
C ILE A 131 22.20 -7.29 -11.18
N ALA A 132 22.22 -8.41 -11.90
CA ALA A 132 23.36 -8.73 -12.77
C ALA A 132 23.56 -7.66 -13.86
N ASN A 133 24.81 -7.29 -14.17
CA ASN A 133 25.11 -6.27 -15.18
C ASN A 133 24.47 -6.57 -16.54
N ALA A 134 24.50 -7.83 -16.98
CA ALA A 134 23.91 -8.24 -18.24
C ALA A 134 22.38 -8.01 -18.28
N ASN A 135 21.69 -8.26 -17.17
CA ASN A 135 20.27 -8.00 -17.00
C ASN A 135 19.98 -6.49 -17.09
N PHE A 136 20.72 -5.68 -16.33
CA PHE A 136 20.58 -4.23 -16.39
C PHE A 136 20.84 -3.66 -17.79
N MET A 137 21.95 -4.05 -18.42
CA MET A 137 22.35 -3.52 -19.73
C MET A 137 21.36 -3.90 -20.84
N SER A 138 20.82 -5.13 -20.80
CA SER A 138 19.77 -5.58 -21.72
C SER A 138 18.38 -4.97 -21.45
N GLY A 139 18.19 -4.28 -20.31
CA GLY A 139 16.89 -3.74 -19.90
C GLY A 139 15.95 -4.78 -19.30
N ASN A 140 16.47 -5.96 -18.98
CA ASN A 140 15.76 -7.00 -18.23
C ASN A 140 15.95 -6.73 -16.73
N PHE A 141 15.09 -5.91 -16.13
CA PHE A 141 15.25 -5.45 -14.74
C PHE A 141 14.81 -6.49 -13.71
N VAL A 142 15.55 -7.59 -13.63
CA VAL A 142 15.39 -8.66 -12.65
C VAL A 142 16.44 -8.49 -11.55
N PHE A 143 15.99 -8.13 -10.35
CA PHE A 143 16.80 -7.97 -9.15
C PHE A 143 16.66 -9.22 -8.30
N ASP A 144 17.70 -10.06 -8.29
CA ASP A 144 17.69 -11.41 -7.73
C ASP A 144 18.89 -11.69 -6.80
N GLN A 145 19.65 -10.65 -6.45
CA GLN A 145 20.83 -10.74 -5.59
C GLN A 145 20.56 -10.00 -4.27
N PRO A 146 19.85 -10.63 -3.31
CA PRO A 146 19.44 -9.96 -2.07
C PRO A 146 20.66 -9.52 -1.25
N GLY A 147 20.57 -8.31 -0.70
CA GLY A 147 21.54 -7.77 0.25
C GLY A 147 21.35 -8.30 1.68
N SER A 148 21.69 -7.47 2.65
CA SER A 148 21.51 -7.75 4.08
C SER A 148 20.01 -7.92 4.41
N PRO A 149 19.60 -8.95 5.17
CA PRO A 149 18.24 -9.05 5.70
C PRO A 149 17.85 -7.91 6.66
N ALA A 150 18.83 -7.17 7.17
CA ALA A 150 18.64 -6.00 8.02
C ALA A 150 18.66 -4.68 7.22
N ALA A 151 18.78 -4.74 5.89
CA ALA A 151 18.81 -3.54 5.06
C ALA A 151 17.49 -2.77 5.16
N VAL A 152 17.62 -1.45 5.18
CA VAL A 152 16.48 -0.53 5.22
C VAL A 152 16.57 0.46 4.08
N VAL A 153 15.43 0.82 3.50
CA VAL A 153 15.31 2.01 2.65
C VAL A 153 14.41 3.01 3.36
N VAL A 154 14.97 4.14 3.76
CA VAL A 154 14.27 5.14 4.56
C VAL A 154 14.30 6.49 3.86
N ASN A 155 13.15 7.16 3.77
CA ASN A 155 13.05 8.54 3.33
C ASN A 155 12.52 9.45 4.43
N HIS A 156 13.33 10.41 4.85
CA HIS A 156 12.94 11.55 5.68
C HIS A 156 12.92 12.87 4.88
N GLY A 157 13.44 12.86 3.65
CA GLY A 157 13.61 14.05 2.80
C GLY A 157 12.46 14.28 1.83
N THR A 158 12.75 15.05 0.78
CA THR A 158 11.81 15.30 -0.33
C THR A 158 12.36 14.69 -1.62
N ILE A 159 11.59 13.78 -2.21
CA ILE A 159 11.92 13.14 -3.49
C ILE A 159 10.81 13.51 -4.47
N ASP A 160 11.20 14.22 -5.53
CA ASP A 160 10.32 14.70 -6.58
C ASP A 160 10.81 14.14 -7.91
N VAL A 161 10.00 13.30 -8.55
CA VAL A 161 10.30 12.82 -9.90
C VAL A 161 9.48 13.57 -10.93
N ARG A 162 10.12 13.86 -12.06
CA ARG A 162 9.47 14.52 -13.21
C ARG A 162 8.22 13.76 -13.65
N GLU A 163 7.35 14.47 -14.35
CA GLU A 163 6.08 13.93 -14.86
C GLU A 163 6.25 12.57 -15.55
N SER A 164 5.37 11.62 -15.23
CA SER A 164 5.44 10.23 -15.70
C SER A 164 6.69 9.45 -15.27
N GLY A 165 7.44 9.98 -14.29
CA GLY A 165 8.56 9.33 -13.63
C GLY A 165 8.12 8.27 -12.63
N MET A 166 9.10 7.61 -12.01
CA MET A 166 8.86 6.56 -11.04
C MET A 166 9.75 6.72 -9.82
N ILE A 167 9.19 6.52 -8.63
CA ILE A 167 9.91 6.30 -7.38
C ILE A 167 9.67 4.85 -6.98
N ALA A 168 10.73 4.07 -6.75
CA ALA A 168 10.64 2.72 -6.24
C ALA A 168 11.62 2.51 -5.09
N PHE A 169 11.13 2.02 -3.95
CA PHE A 169 11.94 1.60 -2.81
C PHE A 169 11.75 0.11 -2.58
N VAL A 170 12.84 -0.66 -2.54
CA VAL A 170 12.76 -2.11 -2.31
C VAL A 170 13.82 -2.59 -1.33
N ALA A 171 13.39 -3.03 -0.16
CA ALA A 171 14.25 -3.60 0.89
C ALA A 171 13.42 -4.45 1.87
N PRO A 172 14.05 -5.28 2.73
CA PRO A 172 13.34 -5.96 3.80
C PRO A 172 12.42 -5.04 4.61
N LYS A 173 12.93 -3.85 4.95
CA LYS A 173 12.16 -2.78 5.58
C LYS A 173 12.23 -1.50 4.76
N VAL A 174 11.07 -0.91 4.51
CA VAL A 174 10.93 0.38 3.83
C VAL A 174 10.15 1.35 4.71
N GLN A 175 10.66 2.57 4.86
CA GLN A 175 9.98 3.63 5.59
C GLN A 175 9.95 4.93 4.78
N ASN A 176 8.80 5.59 4.76
CA ASN A 176 8.67 6.96 4.26
C ASN A 176 8.03 7.85 5.32
N SER A 177 8.85 8.69 5.96
CA SER A 177 8.43 9.78 6.85
C SER A 177 8.58 11.17 6.20
N GLY A 178 9.10 11.20 4.98
CA GLY A 178 9.31 12.40 4.18
C GLY A 178 8.18 12.61 3.17
N VAL A 179 8.54 13.14 1.99
CA VAL A 179 7.59 13.39 0.90
C VAL A 179 8.07 12.71 -0.37
N LEU A 180 7.21 11.90 -0.98
CA LEU A 180 7.40 11.32 -2.31
C LEU A 180 6.41 11.95 -3.30
N LYS A 181 6.89 12.48 -4.42
CA LYS A 181 6.04 13.07 -5.47
C LYS A 181 6.34 12.45 -6.83
N ALA A 182 5.31 11.91 -7.48
CA ALA A 182 5.39 11.28 -8.79
C ALA A 182 4.16 11.66 -9.65
N PHE A 183 4.09 12.91 -10.09
CA PHE A 183 2.96 13.42 -10.88
C PHE A 183 2.78 12.64 -12.18
N ARG A 184 1.57 12.10 -12.42
CA ARG A 184 1.23 11.17 -13.52
C ARG A 184 2.18 9.97 -13.64
N GLY A 185 2.91 9.70 -12.57
CA GLY A 185 3.96 8.72 -12.48
C GLY A 185 3.55 7.57 -11.58
N LYS A 186 4.54 6.88 -11.03
CA LYS A 186 4.31 5.76 -10.14
C LYS A 186 5.18 5.88 -8.88
N ALA A 187 4.62 5.63 -7.71
CA ALA A 187 5.35 5.52 -6.45
C ALA A 187 5.14 4.11 -5.88
N ALA A 188 6.23 3.38 -5.67
CA ALA A 188 6.20 2.00 -5.23
C ALA A 188 7.10 1.76 -4.03
N LEU A 189 6.56 1.13 -3.00
CA LEU A 189 7.31 0.70 -1.84
C LEU A 189 7.10 -0.79 -1.69
N GLY A 190 8.21 -1.50 -1.62
CA GLY A 190 8.26 -2.93 -1.79
C GLY A 190 9.08 -3.59 -0.68
N SER A 191 8.51 -4.59 -0.03
CA SER A 191 9.25 -5.49 0.85
C SER A 191 9.28 -6.88 0.25
N GLY A 192 10.49 -7.36 -0.07
CA GLY A 192 10.74 -8.67 -0.67
C GLY A 192 12.23 -8.88 -0.98
N GLU A 193 12.60 -10.13 -1.27
CA GLU A 193 13.99 -10.52 -1.48
C GLU A 193 14.44 -10.33 -2.94
N ALA A 194 13.54 -10.59 -3.88
CA ALA A 194 13.79 -10.51 -5.31
C ALA A 194 12.57 -9.94 -6.02
N PHE A 195 12.81 -9.06 -6.99
CA PHE A 195 11.76 -8.38 -7.71
C PHE A 195 12.14 -8.13 -9.17
N THR A 196 11.11 -8.03 -10.01
CA THR A 196 11.25 -7.51 -11.36
C THR A 196 10.57 -6.16 -11.44
N LEU A 197 11.19 -5.24 -12.15
CA LEU A 197 10.70 -3.89 -12.34
C LEU A 197 10.22 -3.72 -13.78
N ASP A 198 8.93 -3.45 -13.98
CA ASP A 198 8.37 -3.18 -15.30
C ASP A 198 8.02 -1.69 -15.46
N PHE A 199 8.81 -1.01 -16.30
CA PHE A 199 8.61 0.40 -16.62
C PHE A 199 7.44 0.67 -17.56
N PHE A 200 7.03 -0.31 -18.37
CA PHE A 200 6.12 -0.09 -19.50
C PHE A 200 4.82 -0.88 -19.40
N GLY A 201 4.79 -1.91 -18.56
CA GLY A 201 3.59 -2.67 -18.26
C GLY A 201 2.71 -2.07 -17.18
N ASP A 202 1.67 -2.84 -16.89
CA ASP A 202 0.64 -2.62 -15.89
C ASP A 202 1.10 -3.02 -14.47
N GLN A 203 2.13 -3.85 -14.35
CA GLN A 203 2.64 -4.40 -13.08
C GLN A 203 4.03 -3.84 -12.74
N LEU A 204 4.04 -2.69 -12.07
CA LEU A 204 5.25 -1.90 -11.78
C LEU A 204 6.36 -2.69 -11.07
N ILE A 205 6.04 -3.35 -9.95
CA ILE A 205 6.94 -4.23 -9.22
C ILE A 205 6.26 -5.58 -9.12
N VAL A 206 6.95 -6.63 -9.53
CA VAL A 206 6.51 -8.02 -9.33
C VAL A 206 7.55 -8.71 -8.47
N PHE A 207 7.17 -9.20 -7.30
CA PHE A 207 8.07 -10.00 -6.48
C PHE A 207 8.13 -11.43 -7.01
N ALA A 208 9.33 -12.00 -7.04
CA ALA A 208 9.49 -13.40 -7.37
C ALA A 208 8.93 -14.24 -6.20
N ALA A 209 8.00 -15.15 -6.51
CA ALA A 209 7.47 -16.08 -5.53
C ALA A 209 8.53 -17.14 -5.19
N GLY A 210 9.16 -17.02 -4.02
CA GLY A 210 9.84 -18.12 -3.33
C GLY A 210 11.36 -18.07 -3.25
N SER A 211 11.83 -18.53 -2.09
CA SER A 211 13.14 -19.14 -1.82
C SER A 211 14.39 -18.26 -1.91
N ALA A 212 14.46 -17.16 -1.17
CA ALA A 212 15.68 -16.84 -0.45
C ALA A 212 15.48 -17.10 1.07
N PRO A 213 16.45 -17.71 1.78
CA PRO A 213 16.28 -18.15 3.17
C PRO A 213 16.56 -17.05 4.21
N GLY A 214 16.39 -15.77 3.87
CA GLY A 214 16.98 -14.65 4.63
C GLY A 214 16.00 -13.76 5.39
N ILE A 215 14.91 -13.34 4.73
CA ILE A 215 13.97 -12.36 5.30
C ILE A 215 12.86 -13.10 6.06
N LYS A 216 12.88 -12.94 7.40
CA LYS A 216 11.88 -13.53 8.30
C LYS A 216 10.63 -12.66 8.48
N SER A 217 10.70 -11.40 8.09
CA SER A 217 9.66 -10.39 8.27
C SER A 217 9.84 -9.26 7.26
N GLY A 218 8.75 -8.76 6.70
CA GLY A 218 8.74 -7.61 5.82
C GLY A 218 8.01 -6.44 6.45
N GLU A 219 8.52 -5.22 6.32
CA GLU A 219 7.86 -4.04 6.89
C GLU A 219 7.82 -2.89 5.89
N ILE A 220 6.64 -2.30 5.73
CA ILE A 220 6.46 -1.01 5.08
C ILE A 220 5.78 -0.08 6.07
N LEU A 221 6.40 1.06 6.37
CA LEU A 221 5.83 2.11 7.19
C LEU A 221 5.74 3.41 6.37
N VAL A 222 4.54 3.99 6.31
CA VAL A 222 4.31 5.29 5.69
C VAL A 222 3.70 6.22 6.73
N ASP A 223 4.55 7.01 7.37
CA ASP A 223 4.22 8.07 8.34
C ASP A 223 4.42 9.48 7.74
N GLY A 224 4.84 9.55 6.48
CA GLY A 224 4.95 10.75 5.65
C GLY A 224 4.09 10.67 4.39
N GLU A 225 4.21 11.66 3.52
CA GLU A 225 3.31 11.85 2.39
C GLU A 225 3.77 11.13 1.11
N ILE A 226 2.82 10.53 0.39
CA ILE A 226 3.04 10.00 -0.97
C ILE A 226 1.99 10.58 -1.92
N ARG A 227 2.43 11.35 -2.92
CA ARG A 227 1.58 11.93 -3.96
C ARG A 227 1.94 11.39 -5.33
N ALA A 228 1.00 10.71 -5.98
CA ALA A 228 1.07 10.30 -7.38
C ALA A 228 -0.23 10.67 -8.11
N GLU A 229 -0.54 11.97 -8.16
CA GLU A 229 -1.76 12.46 -8.83
C GLU A 229 -1.82 11.98 -10.29
N SER A 230 -2.97 11.45 -10.70
CA SER A 230 -3.21 10.81 -11.99
C SER A 230 -2.21 9.68 -12.29
N GLY A 231 -1.69 9.05 -11.24
CA GLY A 231 -0.67 8.02 -11.27
C GLY A 231 -1.04 6.80 -10.42
N ILE A 232 -0.03 6.05 -9.99
CA ILE A 232 -0.20 4.81 -9.22
C ILE A 232 0.64 4.89 -7.94
N ILE A 233 0.03 4.57 -6.81
CA ILE A 233 0.73 4.26 -5.56
C ILE A 233 0.59 2.76 -5.31
N LEU A 234 1.71 2.07 -5.11
CA LEU A 234 1.76 0.63 -4.83
C LEU A 234 2.60 0.38 -3.58
N LEU A 235 1.97 -0.11 -2.51
CA LEU A 235 2.68 -0.67 -1.36
C LEU A 235 2.50 -2.18 -1.40
N THR A 236 3.59 -2.94 -1.45
CA THR A 236 3.51 -4.39 -1.49
C THR A 236 4.57 -5.06 -0.65
N ALA A 237 4.13 -5.96 0.23
CA ALA A 237 5.00 -6.73 1.11
C ALA A 237 4.71 -8.22 0.90
N THR A 238 5.66 -8.93 0.31
CA THR A 238 5.52 -10.37 0.03
C THR A 238 6.74 -11.11 0.56
N THR A 239 6.53 -12.03 1.50
CA THR A 239 7.54 -12.98 1.98
C THR A 239 7.29 -14.37 1.42
N ALA A 240 8.31 -15.24 1.53
CA ALA A 240 8.13 -16.66 1.24
C ALA A 240 7.06 -17.29 2.15
N ARG A 241 6.39 -18.34 1.62
CA ARG A 241 5.19 -19.02 2.15
C ARG A 241 5.22 -19.46 3.63
N ASP A 242 6.38 -19.46 4.28
CA ASP A 242 6.59 -20.04 5.62
C ASP A 242 6.76 -19.00 6.74
N PHE A 243 6.65 -17.69 6.47
CA PHE A 243 6.96 -16.62 7.43
C PHE A 243 5.77 -15.68 7.71
N VAL A 244 5.61 -15.32 8.98
CA VAL A 244 4.33 -14.90 9.59
C VAL A 244 4.17 -13.37 9.70
N ASP A 245 5.24 -12.57 9.58
CA ASP A 245 5.17 -11.15 9.95
C ASP A 245 5.52 -10.22 8.79
N THR A 246 4.63 -10.09 7.80
CA THR A 246 4.67 -8.94 6.88
C THR A 246 3.67 -7.89 7.34
N VAL A 247 4.14 -6.68 7.57
CA VAL A 247 3.30 -5.57 8.05
C VAL A 247 3.39 -4.39 7.10
N ILE A 248 2.23 -3.85 6.72
CA ILE A 248 2.13 -2.57 6.03
C ILE A 248 1.36 -1.61 6.94
N ASN A 249 2.00 -0.54 7.40
CA ASN A 249 1.40 0.50 8.22
C ASN A 249 1.31 1.80 7.42
N VAL A 250 0.09 2.30 7.23
CA VAL A 250 -0.18 3.59 6.59
C VAL A 250 -0.77 4.54 7.62
N GLU A 251 0.07 5.43 8.12
CA GLU A 251 -0.24 6.41 9.16
C GLU A 251 -0.39 7.84 8.60
N ALA A 252 -0.10 8.02 7.31
CA ALA A 252 -0.22 9.30 6.59
C ALA A 252 -0.85 9.12 5.20
N ASP A 253 -1.26 10.25 4.62
CA ASP A 253 -2.10 10.25 3.40
C ASP A 253 -1.36 9.71 2.17
N LEU A 254 -2.05 8.86 1.41
CA LEU A 254 -1.67 8.43 0.07
C LEU A 254 -2.60 9.12 -0.94
N VAL A 255 -2.05 9.96 -1.82
CA VAL A 255 -2.84 10.81 -2.73
C VAL A 255 -2.56 10.46 -4.19
N ALA A 256 -3.53 9.83 -4.86
CA ALA A 256 -3.51 9.50 -6.27
C ALA A 256 -4.68 10.15 -7.04
N ARG A 257 -5.08 11.37 -6.65
CA ARG A 257 -6.20 12.09 -7.27
C ARG A 257 -6.06 12.25 -8.78
N SER A 258 -7.13 12.14 -9.55
CA SER A 258 -7.09 12.34 -11.01
C SER A 258 -7.83 13.59 -11.48
N ALA A 259 -7.24 14.31 -12.44
CA ALA A 259 -7.90 15.37 -13.21
C ALA A 259 -8.08 14.98 -14.68
N SER A 260 -7.85 13.71 -15.02
CA SER A 260 -7.85 13.18 -16.38
C SER A 260 -8.83 12.01 -16.52
N ARG A 261 -9.10 11.56 -17.74
CA ARG A 261 -10.03 10.43 -17.99
C ARG A 261 -9.59 9.09 -17.41
N GLN A 262 -8.36 8.99 -16.91
CA GLN A 262 -7.86 7.79 -16.24
C GLN A 262 -7.75 8.10 -14.75
N GLY A 263 -8.57 7.43 -13.94
CA GLY A 263 -8.52 7.53 -12.49
C GLY A 263 -7.14 7.09 -11.96
N GLY A 264 -6.68 7.71 -10.87
CA GLY A 264 -5.46 7.25 -10.22
C GLY A 264 -5.73 6.00 -9.40
N LYS A 265 -4.65 5.31 -9.01
CA LYS A 265 -4.75 4.01 -8.35
C LYS A 265 -3.92 3.96 -7.08
N ILE A 266 -4.49 3.39 -6.03
CA ILE A 266 -3.79 3.07 -4.79
C ILE A 266 -3.94 1.57 -4.56
N ILE A 267 -2.82 0.86 -4.42
CA ILE A 267 -2.78 -0.59 -4.26
C ILE A 267 -1.94 -0.91 -3.02
N LEU A 268 -2.54 -1.61 -2.07
CA LEU A 268 -1.91 -2.17 -0.88
C LEU A 268 -2.04 -3.69 -0.99
N ALA A 269 -0.94 -4.39 -1.19
CA ALA A 269 -0.93 -5.82 -1.46
C ALA A 269 0.07 -6.56 -0.56
N GLY A 270 -0.46 -7.24 0.45
CA GLY A 270 0.27 -8.15 1.31
C GLY A 270 0.00 -9.62 0.95
N GLY A 271 0.87 -10.52 1.38
CA GLY A 271 0.61 -11.97 1.28
C GLY A 271 -0.50 -12.45 2.22
N ASP A 272 -0.88 -13.71 2.08
CA ASP A 272 -1.96 -14.38 2.84
C ASP A 272 -1.82 -14.34 4.38
N GLN A 273 -0.64 -14.05 4.90
CA GLN A 273 -0.35 -13.94 6.33
C GLN A 273 0.05 -12.52 6.76
N SER A 274 -0.14 -11.53 5.89
CA SER A 274 0.21 -10.15 6.19
C SER A 274 -0.77 -9.49 7.16
N LEU A 275 -0.31 -8.44 7.85
CA LEU A 275 -1.16 -7.46 8.49
C LEU A 275 -1.04 -6.12 7.74
N ILE A 276 -2.17 -5.54 7.34
CA ILE A 276 -2.22 -4.20 6.76
C ILE A 276 -3.03 -3.31 7.69
N ASN A 277 -2.41 -2.26 8.21
CA ASN A 277 -3.06 -1.24 9.05
C ASN A 277 -3.16 0.06 8.26
N VAL A 278 -4.38 0.57 8.10
CA VAL A 278 -4.66 1.85 7.44
C VAL A 278 -5.30 2.79 8.46
N ALA A 279 -4.59 3.86 8.83
CA ALA A 279 -5.04 4.83 9.82
C ALA A 279 -5.29 6.24 9.24
N ALA A 280 -4.92 6.47 7.98
CA ALA A 280 -4.99 7.76 7.30
C ALA A 280 -5.76 7.69 5.97
N ALA A 281 -5.81 8.79 5.22
CA ALA A 281 -6.58 8.86 3.99
C ALA A 281 -5.87 8.17 2.80
N LEU A 282 -6.62 7.35 2.08
CA LEU A 282 -6.28 6.84 0.75
C LEU A 282 -7.17 7.57 -0.25
N ASP A 283 -6.63 8.56 -0.96
CA ASP A 283 -7.42 9.44 -1.81
C ASP A 283 -7.07 9.25 -3.30
N ALA A 284 -7.93 8.51 -4.00
CA ALA A 284 -7.91 8.33 -5.45
C ALA A 284 -9.09 9.07 -6.14
N SER A 285 -9.70 10.07 -5.49
CA SER A 285 -10.81 10.84 -6.05
C SER A 285 -10.44 11.57 -7.35
N GLY A 286 -11.37 11.74 -8.27
CA GLY A 286 -11.03 12.30 -9.58
C GLY A 286 -12.18 12.55 -10.54
N THR A 287 -11.89 12.58 -11.84
CA THR A 287 -12.90 12.80 -12.90
C THR A 287 -12.67 11.87 -14.10
N PRO A 288 -13.04 10.57 -14.05
CA PRO A 288 -13.83 9.89 -13.01
C PRO A 288 -13.03 9.49 -11.77
N GLY A 289 -13.74 8.96 -10.77
CA GLY A 289 -13.15 8.36 -9.58
C GLY A 289 -12.07 7.32 -9.92
N GLY A 290 -11.05 7.22 -9.06
CA GLY A 290 -9.96 6.26 -9.18
C GLY A 290 -10.27 4.90 -8.56
N SER A 291 -9.24 4.10 -8.31
CA SER A 291 -9.40 2.78 -7.69
C SER A 291 -8.51 2.62 -6.46
N ILE A 292 -9.07 2.07 -5.39
CA ILE A 292 -8.33 1.67 -4.18
C ILE A 292 -8.49 0.17 -4.00
N SER A 293 -7.38 -0.55 -3.87
CA SER A 293 -7.38 -1.99 -3.57
C SER A 293 -6.48 -2.27 -2.37
N VAL A 294 -7.03 -2.94 -1.36
CA VAL A 294 -6.33 -3.40 -0.16
C VAL A 294 -6.54 -4.90 -0.03
N THR A 295 -5.46 -5.66 -0.17
CA THR A 295 -5.48 -7.13 -0.16
C THR A 295 -4.39 -7.68 0.73
N GLY A 296 -4.69 -8.69 1.55
CA GLY A 296 -3.71 -9.30 2.45
C GLY A 296 -4.30 -10.35 3.40
N GLY A 297 -3.51 -10.85 4.35
CA GLY A 297 -3.98 -11.82 5.34
C GLY A 297 -5.01 -11.26 6.31
N LYS A 298 -4.64 -10.19 7.02
CA LYS A 298 -5.48 -9.41 7.93
C LYS A 298 -5.41 -7.95 7.56
N ILE A 299 -6.55 -7.27 7.62
CA ILE A 299 -6.66 -5.85 7.31
C ILE A 299 -7.38 -5.14 8.46
N ASP A 300 -6.80 -4.06 8.97
CA ASP A 300 -7.41 -3.14 9.93
C ASP A 300 -7.46 -1.74 9.33
N VAL A 301 -8.67 -1.27 9.02
CA VAL A 301 -8.96 0.09 8.59
C VAL A 301 -9.56 0.85 9.78
N ALA A 302 -8.75 1.71 10.38
CA ALA A 302 -9.11 2.44 11.59
C ALA A 302 -10.25 3.43 11.36
N ALA A 303 -10.92 3.85 12.44
CA ALA A 303 -12.02 4.81 12.38
C ALA A 303 -11.63 6.20 11.81
N SER A 304 -10.35 6.55 11.87
CA SER A 304 -9.80 7.78 11.28
C SER A 304 -9.47 7.67 9.79
N ALA A 305 -9.48 6.46 9.22
CA ALA A 305 -9.10 6.25 7.83
C ALA A 305 -10.25 6.60 6.88
N GLU A 306 -9.90 7.21 5.75
CA GLU A 306 -10.83 7.57 4.68
C GLU A 306 -10.34 6.99 3.36
N LEU A 307 -11.10 6.07 2.76
CA LEU A 307 -10.85 5.54 1.43
C LEU A 307 -11.78 6.28 0.45
N LEU A 308 -11.19 7.16 -0.37
CA LEU A 308 -11.94 8.11 -1.20
C LEU A 308 -11.69 7.85 -2.69
N THR A 309 -12.76 7.55 -3.41
CA THR A 309 -12.78 7.41 -4.88
C THR A 309 -13.85 8.28 -5.54
N ASP A 310 -14.28 9.32 -4.83
CA ASP A 310 -15.35 10.21 -5.28
C ASP A 310 -15.05 10.89 -6.63
N ALA A 311 -16.09 11.09 -7.41
CA ALA A 311 -16.05 11.91 -8.60
C ALA A 311 -16.18 13.40 -8.27
N LYS A 312 -15.19 14.22 -8.66
CA LYS A 312 -15.14 15.66 -8.29
C LYS A 312 -15.89 16.59 -9.24
N THR A 313 -16.25 16.16 -10.45
CA THR A 313 -16.93 17.04 -11.42
C THR A 313 -17.91 16.32 -12.33
N GLY A 314 -18.94 17.05 -12.75
CA GLY A 314 -19.72 16.76 -13.97
C GLY A 314 -20.52 15.45 -13.95
N LEU A 315 -20.52 14.78 -15.10
CA LEU A 315 -21.18 13.50 -15.40
C LEU A 315 -20.30 12.28 -15.05
N ALA A 316 -19.32 12.45 -14.18
CA ALA A 316 -18.35 11.40 -13.91
C ALA A 316 -18.83 10.45 -12.81
N ASP A 317 -18.57 9.17 -13.02
CA ASP A 317 -18.93 8.12 -12.07
C ASP A 317 -17.93 8.04 -10.92
N GLY A 318 -18.41 7.60 -9.75
CA GLY A 318 -17.57 7.19 -8.63
C GLY A 318 -16.63 6.04 -9.04
N GLY A 319 -15.57 5.86 -8.28
CA GLY A 319 -14.56 4.84 -8.55
C GLY A 319 -14.76 3.54 -7.76
N ASP A 320 -13.71 2.73 -7.70
CA ASP A 320 -13.78 1.38 -7.12
C ASP A 320 -12.99 1.29 -5.82
N ILE A 321 -13.61 0.73 -4.77
CA ILE A 321 -12.94 0.40 -3.51
C ILE A 321 -13.07 -1.08 -3.27
N VAL A 322 -11.94 -1.79 -3.16
CA VAL A 322 -11.89 -3.20 -2.79
C VAL A 322 -11.01 -3.36 -1.56
N VAL A 323 -11.59 -3.89 -0.48
CA VAL A 323 -10.85 -4.31 0.72
C VAL A 323 -11.17 -5.78 0.94
N HIS A 324 -10.19 -6.65 0.76
CA HIS A 324 -10.40 -8.08 0.86
C HIS A 324 -9.25 -8.78 1.57
N SER A 325 -9.55 -9.56 2.60
CA SER A 325 -8.55 -10.29 3.35
C SER A 325 -8.78 -11.79 3.31
N ARG A 326 -7.72 -12.57 3.54
CA ARG A 326 -7.87 -14.03 3.67
C ARG A 326 -8.43 -14.45 5.04
N VAL A 327 -8.07 -13.74 6.11
CA VAL A 327 -8.36 -14.17 7.49
C VAL A 327 -9.34 -13.24 8.18
N GLU A 328 -9.08 -11.94 8.19
CA GLU A 328 -9.91 -10.98 8.91
C GLU A 328 -9.82 -9.58 8.30
N THR A 329 -10.97 -8.95 8.05
CA THR A 329 -11.08 -7.53 7.72
C THR A 329 -11.83 -6.82 8.85
N LYS A 330 -11.15 -5.89 9.53
CA LYS A 330 -11.77 -4.89 10.42
C LYS A 330 -11.87 -3.58 9.68
N PHE A 331 -13.09 -3.08 9.49
CA PHE A 331 -13.34 -1.83 8.80
C PHE A 331 -14.18 -0.89 9.67
N ALA A 332 -13.52 0.10 10.26
CA ALA A 332 -14.14 1.12 11.10
C ALA A 332 -14.17 2.52 10.46
N GLY A 333 -13.42 2.73 9.38
CA GLY A 333 -13.29 4.03 8.70
C GLY A 333 -14.44 4.38 7.75
N LEU A 334 -14.16 5.29 6.83
CA LEU A 334 -15.05 5.69 5.74
C LEU A 334 -14.58 5.09 4.41
N ALA A 335 -15.49 4.47 3.65
CA ALA A 335 -15.33 4.22 2.22
C ALA A 335 -16.31 5.11 1.45
N SER A 336 -15.81 5.92 0.51
CA SER A 336 -16.62 6.85 -0.28
C SER A 336 -16.33 6.71 -1.77
N SER A 337 -17.38 6.49 -2.54
CA SER A 337 -17.38 6.44 -4.01
C SER A 337 -18.59 7.20 -4.56
N GLU A 338 -18.66 8.48 -4.23
CA GLU A 338 -19.77 9.36 -4.62
C GLU A 338 -19.72 9.74 -6.11
N PRO A 339 -20.87 9.87 -6.78
CA PRO A 339 -20.96 10.37 -8.14
C PRO A 339 -20.65 11.87 -8.24
N GLY A 340 -20.32 12.31 -9.46
CA GLY A 340 -20.26 13.74 -9.79
C GLY A 340 -21.66 14.38 -9.79
N ALA A 341 -21.71 15.67 -9.45
CA ALA A 341 -22.95 16.45 -9.24
C ALA A 341 -23.98 16.47 -10.40
N SER A 342 -23.60 16.05 -11.61
CA SER A 342 -24.46 16.14 -12.81
C SER A 342 -24.50 14.82 -13.56
N ASN A 343 -25.33 13.85 -13.15
CA ASN A 343 -25.56 12.56 -13.83
C ASN A 343 -24.44 11.50 -13.78
N GLY A 344 -23.50 11.57 -12.84
CA GLY A 344 -22.68 10.39 -12.52
C GLY A 344 -23.48 9.32 -11.78
N VAL A 345 -23.00 8.08 -11.82
CA VAL A 345 -23.43 6.97 -10.94
C VAL A 345 -22.37 6.76 -9.86
N GLY A 346 -22.78 6.46 -8.64
CA GLY A 346 -21.83 6.07 -7.59
C GLY A 346 -21.07 4.82 -8.00
N GLY A 347 -19.88 4.64 -7.45
CA GLY A 347 -19.03 3.51 -7.83
C GLY A 347 -19.23 2.28 -6.95
N ASP A 348 -18.35 1.30 -7.12
CA ASP A 348 -18.46 0.01 -6.45
C ASP A 348 -17.55 -0.05 -5.21
N ILE A 349 -18.13 -0.44 -4.08
CA ILE A 349 -17.43 -0.66 -2.81
C ILE A 349 -17.62 -2.13 -2.41
N ALA A 350 -16.54 -2.91 -2.40
CA ALA A 350 -16.52 -4.29 -1.95
C ALA A 350 -15.61 -4.42 -0.72
N LEU A 351 -16.20 -4.70 0.44
CA LEU A 351 -15.47 -4.98 1.68
C LEU A 351 -15.71 -6.44 2.06
N GLY A 352 -14.65 -7.20 2.28
CA GLY A 352 -14.83 -8.59 2.65
C GLY A 352 -13.63 -9.32 3.19
N SER A 353 -13.86 -10.59 3.52
CA SER A 353 -12.86 -11.53 3.99
C SER A 353 -13.25 -12.97 3.60
N ASP A 354 -12.27 -13.84 3.36
CA ASP A 354 -12.47 -15.30 3.29
C ASP A 354 -12.60 -15.95 4.69
N GLY A 355 -12.46 -15.15 5.76
CA GLY A 355 -12.77 -15.54 7.13
C GLY A 355 -13.82 -14.61 7.74
N VAL A 356 -13.36 -13.59 8.47
CA VAL A 356 -14.26 -12.71 9.24
C VAL A 356 -14.23 -11.28 8.72
N LEU A 357 -15.41 -10.73 8.45
CA LEU A 357 -15.60 -9.28 8.24
C LEU A 357 -16.23 -8.66 9.49
N ILE A 358 -15.54 -7.68 10.08
CA ILE A 358 -16.04 -6.81 11.14
C ILE A 358 -16.21 -5.41 10.55
N PHE A 359 -17.45 -4.98 10.35
CA PHE A 359 -17.77 -3.67 9.81
C PHE A 359 -18.44 -2.80 10.89
N THR A 360 -17.76 -1.72 11.26
CA THR A 360 -18.27 -0.69 12.19
C THR A 360 -18.18 0.72 11.61
N GLY A 361 -17.77 0.82 10.34
CA GLY A 361 -17.54 2.09 9.64
C GLY A 361 -18.74 2.59 8.85
N THR A 362 -18.44 3.44 7.85
CA THR A 362 -19.42 4.00 6.92
C THR A 362 -19.00 3.68 5.49
N ALA A 363 -19.96 3.31 4.64
CA ALA A 363 -19.77 3.15 3.20
C ALA A 363 -20.79 4.02 2.45
N ARG A 364 -20.33 4.80 1.48
CA ARG A 364 -21.18 5.69 0.67
C ARG A 364 -20.85 5.53 -0.81
N ALA A 365 -21.86 5.26 -1.61
CA ALA A 365 -21.74 5.08 -3.05
C ALA A 365 -22.82 5.89 -3.77
N GLY A 366 -23.11 7.11 -3.32
CA GLY A 366 -24.20 7.92 -3.86
C GLY A 366 -25.60 7.49 -3.41
N THR A 367 -26.59 8.29 -3.79
CA THR A 367 -28.00 8.09 -3.44
C THR A 367 -28.84 7.69 -4.67
N PRO A 368 -29.94 6.94 -4.49
CA PRO A 368 -30.88 6.65 -5.57
C PRO A 368 -31.37 7.93 -6.28
N PRO A 369 -31.60 7.90 -7.60
CA PRO A 369 -31.58 6.73 -8.50
C PRO A 369 -30.19 6.41 -9.08
N ARG A 370 -29.11 6.98 -8.52
CA ARG A 370 -27.74 6.93 -9.07
C ARG A 370 -26.72 6.39 -8.08
N ALA A 371 -27.18 5.55 -7.15
CA ALA A 371 -26.30 4.83 -6.24
C ALA A 371 -25.50 3.76 -7.01
N GLY A 372 -24.26 3.56 -6.61
CA GLY A 372 -23.44 2.42 -6.97
C GLY A 372 -23.74 1.21 -6.10
N VAL A 373 -22.82 0.24 -6.07
CA VAL A 373 -22.99 -1.01 -5.34
C VAL A 373 -22.11 -1.04 -4.10
N ILE A 374 -22.69 -1.38 -2.95
CA ILE A 374 -21.94 -1.70 -1.73
C ILE A 374 -22.12 -3.19 -1.44
N THR A 375 -21.02 -3.93 -1.40
CA THR A 375 -20.96 -5.37 -1.11
C THR A 375 -20.17 -5.62 0.16
N LEU A 376 -20.76 -6.34 1.11
CA LEU A 376 -20.12 -6.80 2.34
C LEU A 376 -20.11 -8.33 2.36
N ASN A 377 -18.94 -8.96 2.28
CA ASN A 377 -18.81 -10.42 2.18
C ASN A 377 -17.90 -11.01 3.26
N GLY A 378 -18.38 -12.02 3.98
CA GLY A 378 -17.56 -12.95 4.75
C GLY A 378 -17.76 -14.35 4.17
N GLN A 379 -16.77 -14.92 3.49
CA GLN A 379 -16.78 -16.33 3.09
C GLN A 379 -16.10 -17.14 4.20
N GLU A 380 -16.32 -18.45 4.26
CA GLU A 380 -15.51 -19.36 5.08
C GLU A 380 -14.67 -20.20 4.10
N ASP A 381 -13.36 -20.31 4.35
CA ASP A 381 -12.48 -21.27 3.67
C ASP A 381 -12.99 -22.71 3.96
N ASP A 382 -13.68 -23.32 2.98
CA ASP A 382 -13.93 -24.77 2.95
C ASP A 382 -12.59 -25.50 2.73
N ASP A 383 -11.78 -25.64 3.79
CA ASP A 383 -10.60 -26.49 3.78
C ASP A 383 -11.04 -27.96 3.62
N GLY A 384 -11.03 -28.42 2.37
CA GLY A 384 -11.37 -29.77 1.96
C GLY A 384 -10.59 -30.83 2.75
N GLY A 385 -11.33 -31.62 3.52
CA GLY A 385 -10.87 -32.90 4.03
C GLY A 385 -10.53 -33.87 2.89
N ALA A 386 -9.25 -33.94 2.54
CA ALA A 386 -8.70 -35.04 1.76
C ALA A 386 -8.73 -36.34 2.59
N GLY A 387 -9.81 -37.11 2.46
CA GLY A 387 -9.94 -38.48 2.97
C GLY A 387 -10.23 -39.46 1.84
N GLY A 388 -9.18 -39.90 1.14
CA GLY A 388 -9.29 -40.98 0.16
C GLY A 388 -9.64 -42.32 0.82
N GLY A 389 -10.61 -43.03 0.25
CA GLY A 389 -10.99 -44.38 0.67
C GLY A 389 -11.95 -45.06 -0.31
N SER A 390 -11.38 -45.78 -1.27
CA SER A 390 -12.08 -46.71 -2.18
C SER A 390 -12.72 -47.89 -1.42
N GLY A 391 -13.95 -48.28 -1.80
CA GLY A 391 -14.56 -49.57 -1.41
C GLY A 391 -16.04 -49.66 -1.79
N GLY A 392 -16.37 -50.45 -2.81
CA GLY A 392 -17.74 -50.63 -3.32
C GLY A 392 -18.63 -51.59 -2.53
N GLY A 393 -19.91 -51.66 -2.91
CA GLY A 393 -20.81 -52.76 -2.53
C GLY A 393 -22.30 -52.38 -2.34
N SER A 394 -23.11 -52.88 -3.27
CA SER A 394 -24.59 -53.02 -3.29
C SER A 394 -25.32 -53.30 -1.96
N GLY A 395 -26.55 -52.78 -1.83
CA GLY A 395 -27.61 -53.38 -0.99
C GLY A 395 -28.74 -52.42 -0.59
N GLY A 396 -29.97 -52.66 -1.06
CA GLY A 396 -31.17 -51.90 -0.70
C GLY A 396 -31.89 -52.36 0.58
N GLY A 397 -32.83 -51.55 1.07
CA GLY A 397 -33.74 -51.94 2.17
C GLY A 397 -34.57 -50.78 2.73
N SER A 398 -35.86 -51.05 2.97
CA SER A 398 -36.99 -50.18 3.33
C SER A 398 -37.17 -49.94 4.85
N GLY A 399 -37.93 -48.88 5.22
CA GLY A 399 -38.61 -48.68 6.52
C GLY A 399 -38.06 -47.46 7.29
N GLY A 400 -38.81 -46.51 7.86
CA GLY A 400 -40.20 -46.44 8.29
C GLY A 400 -40.29 -46.20 9.81
N GLY A 401 -40.55 -44.96 10.26
CA GLY A 401 -41.30 -44.69 11.51
C GLY A 401 -40.60 -43.99 12.71
N SER A 402 -41.32 -42.98 13.22
CA SER A 402 -41.40 -42.42 14.60
C SER A 402 -40.34 -41.44 15.14
N GLY A 403 -40.78 -40.22 15.48
CA GLY A 403 -40.10 -39.28 16.40
C GLY A 403 -40.44 -39.56 17.88
N PRO A 404 -40.31 -38.61 18.84
CA PRO A 404 -39.68 -37.27 18.85
C PRO A 404 -38.52 -37.17 19.92
N PRO A 405 -37.87 -36.00 20.13
CA PRO A 405 -36.68 -35.88 20.98
C PRO A 405 -37.00 -35.47 22.43
N ILE A 406 -36.16 -35.89 23.37
CA ILE A 406 -36.07 -35.37 24.74
C ILE A 406 -34.60 -35.36 25.16
N ILE A 407 -33.96 -34.20 25.36
CA ILE A 407 -33.06 -33.88 26.49
C ILE A 407 -33.12 -32.36 26.77
N ILE A 408 -33.26 -32.02 28.06
CA ILE A 408 -33.47 -30.71 28.73
C ILE A 408 -32.11 -30.08 29.11
N PRO A 409 -31.98 -28.74 29.24
CA PRO A 409 -30.70 -28.01 29.18
C PRO A 409 -29.94 -27.93 30.52
N GLY A 410 -28.62 -27.72 30.43
CA GLY A 410 -27.75 -27.28 31.53
C GLY A 410 -27.58 -25.75 31.56
N PRO A 411 -27.31 -25.14 32.73
CA PRO A 411 -27.43 -23.68 32.93
C PRO A 411 -26.24 -22.89 32.36
N PRO A 412 -26.43 -21.57 32.14
CA PRO A 412 -25.44 -20.73 31.45
C PRO A 412 -24.27 -20.38 32.37
N VAL A 413 -23.07 -20.31 31.80
CA VAL A 413 -21.95 -19.59 32.40
C VAL A 413 -22.01 -18.15 31.90
N LYS A 414 -22.15 -17.21 32.85
CA LYS A 414 -21.99 -15.77 32.62
C LYS A 414 -20.51 -15.44 32.48
N GLU A 415 -20.17 -14.62 31.48
CA GLU A 415 -19.16 -13.57 31.63
C GLU A 415 -19.67 -12.31 30.93
N GLU A 416 -19.52 -11.16 31.59
CA GLU A 416 -20.18 -9.88 31.30
C GLU A 416 -19.26 -8.91 30.54
N ALA A 417 -19.91 -8.08 29.69
CA ALA A 417 -19.52 -6.79 29.09
C ALA A 417 -18.31 -6.78 28.11
N SER A 418 -18.30 -6.04 26.99
CA SER A 418 -18.91 -4.72 26.72
C SER A 418 -19.07 -4.45 25.20
N ASP A 419 -20.16 -3.75 24.85
CA ASP A 419 -20.52 -3.06 23.59
C ASP A 419 -20.72 -3.84 22.27
N SER A 420 -22.01 -4.15 22.03
CA SER A 420 -22.76 -4.06 20.75
C SER A 420 -22.19 -4.57 19.43
N LEU A 421 -21.46 -5.69 19.42
CA LEU A 421 -21.30 -6.49 18.21
C LEU A 421 -22.42 -7.54 18.13
N THR A 422 -23.27 -7.45 17.11
CA THR A 422 -24.32 -8.47 16.87
C THR A 422 -23.77 -9.50 15.90
N GLU A 423 -23.75 -10.77 16.31
CA GLU A 423 -23.43 -11.89 15.43
C GLU A 423 -24.61 -12.13 14.49
N VAL A 424 -24.49 -11.70 13.23
CA VAL A 424 -25.49 -11.99 12.19
C VAL A 424 -25.00 -13.23 11.44
N VAL A 425 -25.48 -14.40 11.83
CA VAL A 425 -25.33 -15.64 11.07
C VAL A 425 -26.41 -15.64 9.99
N GLY A 426 -26.02 -15.35 8.75
CA GLY A 426 -26.94 -15.27 7.61
C GLY A 426 -26.76 -16.43 6.64
N GLU A 427 -27.79 -17.24 6.45
CA GLU A 427 -27.91 -18.19 5.33
C GLU A 427 -28.56 -17.53 4.09
N ALA A 428 -28.28 -18.11 2.92
CA ALA A 428 -28.23 -17.48 1.59
C ALA A 428 -29.52 -17.49 0.71
N GLY A 429 -29.50 -16.64 -0.35
CA GLY A 429 -30.12 -16.85 -1.69
C GLY A 429 -31.46 -16.16 -2.00
N LYS A 430 -31.73 -15.63 -3.22
CA LYS A 430 -31.44 -16.19 -4.55
C LYS A 430 -31.03 -15.22 -5.69
N VAL A 431 -30.27 -15.84 -6.59
CA VAL A 431 -29.74 -15.49 -7.92
C VAL A 431 -30.78 -15.73 -9.04
N TYR A 432 -30.56 -15.14 -10.22
CA TYR A 432 -31.26 -15.42 -11.48
C TYR A 432 -31.33 -16.93 -11.82
N GLU A 433 -32.53 -17.41 -12.19
CA GLU A 433 -32.78 -18.82 -12.54
C GLU A 433 -32.28 -19.19 -13.95
N GLY A 434 -31.41 -20.21 -14.02
CA GLY A 434 -31.34 -21.17 -15.13
C GLY A 434 -31.88 -22.51 -14.63
N SER A 435 -32.81 -23.10 -15.36
CA SER A 435 -33.62 -24.26 -14.97
C SER A 435 -32.82 -25.54 -14.70
N GLU A 436 -32.87 -26.06 -13.47
CA GLU A 436 -33.10 -27.47 -13.08
C GLU A 436 -32.95 -27.62 -11.55
N THR A 437 -33.82 -28.40 -10.91
CA THR A 437 -33.96 -28.52 -9.45
C THR A 437 -33.25 -29.75 -8.88
N TYR A 438 -32.53 -29.59 -7.76
CA TYR A 438 -32.18 -30.69 -6.84
C TYR A 438 -32.49 -30.30 -5.39
N SER A 439 -32.83 -31.30 -4.57
CA SER A 439 -33.38 -31.18 -3.21
C SER A 439 -32.32 -31.45 -2.14
N ASP A 440 -32.42 -30.69 -1.04
CA ASP A 440 -31.66 -30.68 0.23
C ASP A 440 -30.53 -29.65 0.36
N PRO A 441 -30.61 -28.69 1.33
CA PRO A 441 -29.53 -27.75 1.63
C PRO A 441 -28.58 -28.31 2.71
N PRO A 442 -27.25 -28.16 2.58
CA PRO A 442 -26.32 -28.30 3.70
C PRO A 442 -26.16 -26.95 4.43
N GLU A 443 -26.01 -26.99 5.76
CA GLU A 443 -25.69 -25.83 6.62
C GLU A 443 -24.26 -25.32 6.32
N PHE A 444 -24.11 -24.01 6.06
CA PHE A 444 -22.82 -23.30 5.89
C PHE A 444 -22.96 -21.84 6.35
N GLY A 445 -21.96 -21.25 7.03
CA GLY A 445 -22.08 -19.85 7.47
C GLY A 445 -20.75 -19.13 7.77
N GLY A 446 -20.23 -18.38 6.79
CA GLY A 446 -19.27 -17.31 7.02
C GLY A 446 -19.86 -16.17 7.87
N LYS A 447 -19.02 -15.44 8.63
CA LYS A 447 -19.50 -14.46 9.62
C LYS A 447 -19.21 -13.01 9.21
N VAL A 448 -20.28 -12.25 9.00
CA VAL A 448 -20.24 -10.79 8.91
C VAL A 448 -20.77 -10.20 10.21
N LEU A 449 -19.93 -9.45 10.93
CA LEU A 449 -20.29 -8.75 12.16
C LEU A 449 -20.49 -7.27 11.86
N ILE A 450 -21.72 -6.78 12.04
CA ILE A 450 -22.10 -5.37 11.83
C ILE A 450 -22.30 -4.72 13.21
N GLY A 451 -21.53 -3.67 13.51
CA GLY A 451 -21.60 -2.95 14.79
C GLY A 451 -22.73 -1.91 14.85
N GLY A 452 -23.23 -1.58 16.05
CA GLY A 452 -24.39 -0.71 16.22
C GLY A 452 -24.26 0.76 15.76
N ALA A 453 -23.06 1.23 15.40
CA ALA A 453 -22.80 2.59 14.88
C ALA A 453 -22.69 2.65 13.35
N THR A 454 -22.95 1.54 12.64
CA THR A 454 -22.84 1.50 11.18
C THR A 454 -23.93 2.34 10.53
N ALA A 455 -23.53 3.23 9.63
CA ALA A 455 -24.43 4.00 8.79
C ALA A 455 -24.27 3.57 7.33
N PHE A 456 -25.39 3.23 6.72
CA PHE A 456 -25.53 3.19 5.27
C PHE A 456 -26.40 4.37 4.89
N ASP A 457 -25.85 5.37 4.20
CA ASP A 457 -26.64 6.51 3.76
C ASP A 457 -27.30 6.18 2.43
N PHE A 458 -28.56 5.75 2.51
CA PHE A 458 -29.47 5.66 1.37
C PHE A 458 -30.57 6.70 1.56
N SER A 459 -30.24 7.98 1.41
CA SER A 459 -31.26 9.04 1.47
C SER A 459 -32.17 8.99 0.23
N ALA A 460 -33.38 8.46 0.39
CA ALA A 460 -34.44 8.54 -0.62
C ALA A 460 -35.08 9.94 -0.53
N GLU A 461 -34.98 10.71 -1.62
CA GLU A 461 -35.67 12.00 -1.73
C GLU A 461 -37.15 11.72 -2.08
N GLU A 462 -38.07 11.96 -1.16
CA GLU A 462 -39.51 11.99 -1.46
C GLU A 462 -39.83 13.22 -2.33
N ASP A 463 -39.60 13.10 -3.63
CA ASP A 463 -40.20 14.01 -4.59
C ASP A 463 -41.70 13.67 -4.69
N GLY A 464 -42.54 14.60 -4.23
CA GLY A 464 -44.01 14.53 -4.23
C GLY A 464 -44.65 14.51 -5.63
N GLY A 465 -44.31 13.51 -6.45
CA GLY A 465 -44.87 13.23 -7.76
C GLY A 465 -45.36 11.78 -7.83
N SER A 466 -46.66 11.60 -8.05
CA SER A 466 -47.31 10.30 -8.20
C SER A 466 -46.70 9.49 -9.36
N GLY A 467 -45.78 8.59 -9.04
CA GLY A 467 -45.19 7.63 -9.96
C GLY A 467 -44.38 6.61 -9.16
N ALA A 468 -45.07 5.63 -8.57
CA ALA A 468 -44.44 4.57 -7.79
C ALA A 468 -43.45 3.76 -8.64
N GLY A 469 -42.15 3.99 -8.42
CA GLY A 469 -41.09 3.05 -8.73
C GLY A 469 -40.59 2.48 -7.41
N ASP A 470 -41.08 1.29 -7.05
CA ASP A 470 -40.75 0.61 -5.80
C ASP A 470 -39.24 0.29 -5.75
N ALA A 471 -38.50 0.93 -4.86
CA ALA A 471 -37.23 0.40 -4.37
C ALA A 471 -37.55 -0.70 -3.35
N GLN A 472 -37.40 -1.97 -3.74
CA GLN A 472 -37.66 -3.10 -2.86
C GLN A 472 -36.42 -3.45 -2.03
N LEU A 473 -36.51 -3.21 -0.72
CA LEU A 473 -35.63 -3.79 0.30
C LEU A 473 -36.17 -5.19 0.63
N LEU A 474 -35.41 -6.25 0.37
CA LEU A 474 -35.85 -7.65 0.54
C LEU A 474 -35.30 -8.22 1.86
N CYS A 475 -36.16 -8.36 2.88
CA CYS A 475 -35.84 -9.01 4.16
C CYS A 475 -36.40 -10.45 4.22
N MET A 476 -35.63 -11.42 4.72
CA MET A 476 -36.12 -12.79 4.98
C MET A 476 -37.10 -12.84 6.18
N HIS A 477 -38.10 -13.73 6.11
CA HIS A 477 -39.18 -13.81 7.10
C HIS A 477 -38.75 -14.46 8.42
N GLY A 478 -38.93 -13.74 9.54
CA GLY A 478 -38.82 -14.35 10.85
C GLY A 478 -38.73 -13.47 12.11
N LEU A 479 -39.15 -12.19 12.14
CA LEU A 479 -39.75 -11.49 13.32
C LEU A 479 -39.88 -9.96 13.12
N SER A 480 -40.61 -9.35 14.06
CA SER A 480 -41.35 -8.07 14.08
C SER A 480 -40.73 -6.78 13.53
N ALA A 481 -41.64 -5.94 13.01
CA ALA A 481 -41.52 -4.59 12.44
C ALA A 481 -40.90 -3.47 13.32
N ALA A 482 -39.90 -3.75 14.15
CA ALA A 482 -39.31 -2.75 15.05
C ALA A 482 -37.89 -2.29 14.67
N ALA A 483 -37.31 -2.82 13.58
CA ALA A 483 -35.95 -2.46 13.13
C ALA A 483 -35.89 -1.73 11.78
N CYS A 484 -37.03 -1.52 11.12
CA CYS A 484 -37.19 -0.54 10.05
C CYS A 484 -38.11 0.57 10.60
N GLY A 485 -37.52 1.63 11.12
CA GLY A 485 -38.29 2.76 11.62
C GLY A 485 -39.06 3.43 10.50
N SER A 486 -40.37 3.14 10.43
CA SER A 486 -41.35 4.01 9.81
C SER A 486 -41.34 5.35 10.54
N GLY A 487 -41.03 6.42 9.83
CA GLY A 487 -41.38 7.77 10.27
C GLY A 487 -42.90 7.89 10.26
N ASP A 488 -43.56 7.58 11.37
CA ASP A 488 -44.96 7.94 11.58
C ASP A 488 -45.03 9.37 12.12
N GLY A 489 -45.81 10.19 11.41
CA GLY A 489 -45.89 11.62 11.57
C GLY A 489 -46.56 12.13 12.85
N GLY A 490 -46.27 13.41 13.09
CA GLY A 490 -46.98 14.35 13.96
C GLY A 490 -46.67 15.76 13.50
#